data_AF-A0A2J2HH99-F1
#
_entry.id   AF-A0A2J2HH99-F1
#
_cell.length_a   1.000
_cell.length_b   1.000
_cell.length_c   1.000
_cell.angle_alpha   90.00
_cell.angle_beta   90.00
_cell.angle_gamma   90.00
#
_symmetry.space_group_name_H-M   'P 1'
#
loop_
_entity.id
_entity.type
_entity.pdbx_description
1 polymer ?
#
loop_
_entity_poly.entity_id
_entity_poly.type
_entity_poly.pdbx_seq_one_letter_code
_entity_poly.pdbx_strand_id
1 'polypeptide(L)'
;MSLLADAARRFNAELLNMVNKEVRVTTNSGVTYRGTLVGIDNSLNLMLVDAVNDKNERFSRVLIMSHAIIDVVLIQEFVDLREFARYIDRYFPGMVKYIEEANVVQVGNVKVTTAGIEGSGPLAKRVKELFDEFMTKRKA
;
A
#
# COMPACT_ATOMS: atom_id res chain seq x y z
N MET A 1 -21.67 -12.37 6.08
CA MET A 1 -20.43 -12.47 6.89
C MET A 1 -20.49 -11.42 8.00
N SER A 2 -19.79 -11.63 9.11
CA SER A 2 -19.77 -10.69 10.25
C SER A 2 -18.93 -9.45 9.92
N LEU A 3 -19.41 -8.27 10.31
CA LEU A 3 -18.70 -6.98 10.16
C LEU A 3 -17.26 -7.00 10.71
N LEU A 4 -17.02 -7.73 11.81
CA LEU A 4 -15.70 -7.85 12.41
C LEU A 4 -14.72 -8.65 11.53
N ALA A 5 -15.22 -9.68 10.85
CA ALA A 5 -14.41 -10.47 9.93
C ALA A 5 -14.02 -9.68 8.68
N ASP A 6 -14.92 -8.82 8.20
CA ASP A 6 -14.64 -7.91 7.09
C ASP A 6 -13.59 -6.85 7.47
N ALA A 7 -13.71 -6.26 8.67
CA ALA A 7 -12.73 -5.30 9.18
C ALA A 7 -11.33 -5.91 9.35
N ALA A 8 -11.24 -7.13 9.90
CA ALA A 8 -9.96 -7.82 10.06
C ALA A 8 -9.30 -8.14 8.71
N ARG A 9 -10.07 -8.55 7.69
CA ARG A 9 -9.53 -8.78 6.34
C ARG A 9 -8.97 -7.51 5.71
N ARG A 10 -9.70 -6.40 5.82
CA ARG A 10 -9.25 -5.09 5.34
C ARG A 10 -7.98 -4.64 6.02
N PHE A 11 -7.92 -4.78 7.34
CA PHE A 11 -6.73 -4.46 8.13
C PHE A 11 -5.50 -5.25 7.65
N ASN A 12 -5.63 -6.56 7.46
CA ASN A 12 -4.53 -7.39 6.95
C ASN A 12 -4.11 -7.01 5.53
N ALA A 13 -5.06 -6.68 4.65
CA ALA A 13 -4.76 -6.19 3.31
C ALA A 13 -3.95 -4.88 3.36
N GLU A 14 -4.29 -3.95 4.26
CA GLU A 14 -3.53 -2.72 4.44
C GLU A 14 -2.11 -2.96 4.98
N LEU A 15 -1.93 -3.87 5.95
CA LEU A 15 -0.60 -4.24 6.43
C LEU A 15 0.26 -4.83 5.31
N LEU A 16 -0.29 -5.74 4.51
CA LEU A 16 0.42 -6.30 3.36
C LEU A 16 0.75 -5.24 2.32
N ASN A 17 -0.12 -4.25 2.13
CA ASN A 17 0.15 -3.12 1.23
C ASN A 17 1.32 -2.24 1.69
N MET A 18 1.70 -2.27 2.97
CA MET A 18 2.86 -1.52 3.48
C MET A 18 4.19 -2.26 3.26
N VAL A 19 4.15 -3.57 3.03
CA VAL A 19 5.36 -4.39 2.81
C VAL A 19 6.03 -3.99 1.50
N ASN A 20 7.36 -3.99 1.49
CA ASN A 20 8.27 -3.51 0.45
C ASN A 20 8.13 -2.02 0.13
N LYS A 21 7.49 -1.23 1.01
CA LYS A 21 7.40 0.22 0.89
C LYS A 21 8.14 0.92 2.00
N GLU A 22 8.48 2.17 1.75
CA GLU A 22 9.11 3.02 2.75
C GLU A 22 8.08 3.46 3.80
N VAL A 23 8.38 3.18 5.07
CA VAL A 23 7.56 3.55 6.22
C VAL A 23 8.37 4.37 7.23
N ARG A 24 7.65 5.15 8.03
CA ARG A 24 8.14 5.77 9.26
C ARG A 24 7.54 5.01 10.44
N VAL A 25 8.36 4.60 11.39
CA VAL A 25 7.92 3.98 12.64
C VAL A 25 8.31 4.89 13.79
N THR A 26 7.34 5.31 14.59
CA THR A 26 7.57 6.10 15.80
C THR A 26 7.51 5.16 17.00
N THR A 27 8.56 5.18 17.84
CA THR A 27 8.60 4.35 19.06
C THR A 27 8.13 5.13 20.29
N ASN A 28 7.74 4.41 21.35
CA ASN A 28 7.36 5.00 22.64
C ASN A 28 8.50 5.74 23.36
N SER A 29 9.74 5.51 22.94
CA SER A 29 10.92 6.26 23.40
C SER A 29 11.10 7.61 22.68
N GLY A 30 10.29 7.91 21.67
CA GLY A 30 10.40 9.09 20.81
C GLY A 30 11.33 8.91 19.60
N VAL A 31 12.12 7.83 19.55
CA VAL A 31 12.96 7.51 18.39
C VAL A 31 12.08 7.19 17.19
N THR A 32 12.44 7.75 16.04
CA THR A 32 11.75 7.54 14.77
C THR A 32 12.68 6.85 13.79
N TYR A 33 12.21 5.78 13.14
CA TYR A 33 12.91 5.11 12.06
C TYR A 33 12.21 5.34 10.73
N ARG A 34 12.99 5.58 9.68
CA ARG A 34 12.55 5.58 8.29
C ARG A 34 13.28 4.49 7.53
N GLY A 35 12.56 3.59 6.87
CA GLY A 35 13.17 2.50 6.10
C GLY A 35 12.14 1.66 5.35
N THR A 36 12.58 0.66 4.60
CA THR A 36 11.67 -0.23 3.85
C THR A 36 11.16 -1.34 4.77
N LEU A 37 9.84 -1.47 4.90
CA LEU A 37 9.21 -2.54 5.68
C LEU A 37 9.27 -3.86 4.91
N VAL A 38 10.02 -4.85 5.39
CA VAL A 38 10.17 -6.15 4.70
C VAL A 38 9.51 -7.32 5.40
N GLY A 39 9.03 -7.12 6.64
CA GLY A 39 8.41 -8.18 7.40
C GLY A 39 7.53 -7.65 8.52
N ILE A 40 6.41 -8.34 8.72
CA ILE A 40 5.47 -8.16 9.81
C ILE A 40 5.17 -9.56 10.33
N ASP A 41 5.32 -9.80 11.63
CA ASP A 41 4.91 -11.07 12.24
C ASP A 41 3.49 -11.01 12.81
N ASN A 42 3.00 -12.14 13.33
CA ASN A 42 1.66 -12.23 13.92
C ASN A 42 1.46 -11.35 15.16
N SER A 43 2.56 -10.90 15.79
CA SER A 43 2.56 -10.01 16.94
C SER A 43 2.74 -8.54 16.55
N LEU A 44 2.73 -8.23 15.25
CA LEU A 44 2.99 -6.91 14.66
C LEU A 44 4.39 -6.37 14.96
N ASN A 45 5.36 -7.24 15.22
CA ASN A 45 6.76 -6.85 15.19
C ASN A 45 7.16 -6.55 13.75
N LEU A 46 7.98 -5.52 13.54
CA LEU A 46 8.33 -5.01 12.22
C LEU A 46 9.82 -5.20 11.93
N MET A 47 10.14 -5.61 10.71
CA MET A 47 11.50 -5.61 10.19
C MET A 47 11.64 -4.51 9.14
N LEU A 48 12.49 -3.52 9.43
CA LEU A 48 12.91 -2.52 8.46
C LEU A 48 14.29 -2.88 7.89
N VAL A 49 14.52 -2.59 6.62
CA VAL A 49 15.86 -2.60 5.98
C VAL A 49 16.24 -1.21 5.52
N ASP A 50 17.54 -0.96 5.42
CA ASP A 50 18.14 0.31 5.01
C ASP A 50 17.55 1.50 5.79
N ALA A 51 17.39 1.31 7.10
CA ALA A 51 16.72 2.24 7.97
C ALA A 51 17.65 3.38 8.42
N VAL A 52 17.07 4.55 8.62
CA VAL A 52 17.72 5.74 9.17
C VAL A 52 16.89 6.22 10.35
N ASN A 53 17.53 6.55 11.47
CA ASN A 53 16.83 7.16 12.60
C ASN A 53 16.80 8.70 12.54
N ASP A 54 16.14 9.32 13.50
CA ASP A 54 16.06 10.78 13.69
C ASP A 54 17.43 11.46 13.89
N LYS A 55 18.46 10.70 14.25
CA LYS A 55 19.85 11.17 14.40
C LYS A 55 20.71 10.98 13.14
N ASN A 56 20.11 10.57 12.02
CA ASN A 56 20.79 10.20 10.77
C ASN A 56 21.74 8.99 10.87
N GLU A 57 21.60 8.16 11.90
CA GLU A 57 22.32 6.89 12.00
C GLU A 57 21.70 5.86 11.06
N ARG A 58 22.54 5.14 10.31
CA ARG A 58 22.11 4.16 9.31
C ARG A 58 22.22 2.74 9.86
N PHE A 59 21.18 1.96 9.63
CA PHE A 59 21.09 0.57 10.07
C PHE A 59 20.68 -0.29 8.88
N SER A 60 21.43 -1.35 8.61
CA SER A 60 21.07 -2.30 7.55
C SER A 60 19.75 -3.01 7.83
N ARG A 61 19.47 -3.28 9.11
CA ARG A 61 18.25 -3.92 9.61
C ARG A 61 17.86 -3.36 10.97
N VAL A 62 16.56 -3.19 11.19
CA VAL A 62 15.99 -2.81 12.49
C VAL A 62 14.77 -3.69 12.75
N LEU A 63 14.84 -4.51 13.79
CA LEU A 63 13.68 -5.21 14.35
C LEU A 63 13.05 -4.32 15.41
N ILE A 64 11.80 -3.94 15.21
CA ILE A 64 11.03 -3.10 16.15
C ILE A 64 9.93 -3.96 16.75
N MET A 65 9.99 -4.11 18.08
CA MET A 65 9.01 -4.90 18.81
C MET A 65 7.69 -4.14 18.92
N SER A 66 6.56 -4.81 18.77
CA SER A 66 5.24 -4.17 18.72
C SER A 66 4.88 -3.36 19.96
N HIS A 67 5.29 -3.81 21.15
CA HIS A 67 5.09 -3.07 22.41
C HIS A 67 5.82 -1.72 22.46
N ALA A 68 6.82 -1.51 21.61
CA ALA A 68 7.57 -0.27 21.52
C ALA A 68 7.02 0.69 20.45
N ILE A 69 6.05 0.27 19.62
CA ILE A 69 5.54 1.05 18.49
C ILE A 69 4.39 1.94 18.95
N ILE A 70 4.46 3.24 18.65
CA ILE A 70 3.33 4.18 18.74
C ILE A 70 2.55 4.15 17.43
N ASP A 71 3.23 4.37 16.31
CA ASP A 71 2.61 4.41 14.99
C ASP A 71 3.54 3.91 13.88
N VAL A 72 2.92 3.56 12.75
CA VAL A 72 3.57 3.23 11.50
C VAL A 72 2.89 4.03 10.40
N VAL A 73 3.65 4.82 9.67
CA VAL A 73 3.15 5.67 8.59
C VAL A 73 3.82 5.28 7.29
N LEU A 74 3.02 4.97 6.27
CA LEU A 74 3.52 4.80 4.90
C LEU A 74 4.01 6.17 4.38
N ILE A 75 5.29 6.28 4.01
CA ILE A 75 5.87 7.51 3.47
C ILE A 75 5.69 7.58 1.95
N GLN A 76 5.68 6.42 1.29
CA GLN A 76 5.38 6.32 -0.13
C GLN A 76 3.98 6.89 -0.45
N GLU A 77 3.87 7.51 -1.63
CA GLU A 77 2.61 7.99 -2.19
C GLU A 77 1.55 6.86 -2.21
N PHE A 78 0.47 7.07 -1.46
CA PHE A 78 -0.64 6.13 -1.35
C PHE A 78 -1.53 6.21 -2.59
N VAL A 79 -1.50 5.14 -3.38
CA VAL A 79 -2.47 4.92 -4.46
C VAL A 79 -3.70 4.25 -3.87
N ASP A 80 -4.78 5.01 -3.66
CA ASP A 80 -6.06 4.44 -3.27
C ASP A 80 -6.68 3.72 -4.48
N LEU A 81 -6.40 2.43 -4.62
CA LEU A 81 -6.93 1.62 -5.71
C LEU A 81 -8.45 1.45 -5.63
N ARG A 82 -9.05 1.59 -4.45
CA ARG A 82 -10.51 1.56 -4.30
C ARG A 82 -11.14 2.82 -4.87
N GLU A 83 -10.53 3.97 -4.63
CA GLU A 83 -10.95 5.21 -5.26
C GLU A 83 -10.68 5.19 -6.77
N PHE A 84 -9.54 4.66 -7.19
CA PHE A 84 -9.26 4.46 -8.60
C PHE A 84 -10.32 3.56 -9.27
N ALA A 85 -10.76 2.48 -8.60
CA ALA A 85 -11.84 1.61 -9.10
C ALA A 85 -13.14 2.40 -9.33
N ARG A 86 -13.54 3.26 -8.39
CA ARG A 86 -14.72 4.14 -8.56
C ARG A 86 -14.51 5.14 -9.70
N TYR A 87 -13.30 5.69 -9.83
CA TYR A 87 -12.95 6.64 -10.87
C TYR A 87 -13.04 6.01 -12.27
N ILE A 88 -12.45 4.82 -12.45
CA ILE A 88 -12.31 4.13 -13.73
C ILE A 88 -13.59 3.41 -14.17
N ASP A 89 -14.47 3.02 -13.26
CA ASP A 89 -15.78 2.42 -13.57
C ASP A 89 -16.66 3.36 -14.42
N ARG A 90 -16.48 4.69 -14.30
CA ARG A 90 -17.14 5.67 -15.17
C ARG A 90 -16.74 5.56 -16.65
N TYR A 91 -15.57 5.00 -16.93
CA TYR A 91 -15.03 4.83 -18.29
C TYR A 91 -15.24 3.41 -18.83
N PHE A 92 -15.34 2.41 -17.95
CA PHE A 92 -15.59 1.02 -18.32
C PHE A 92 -16.72 0.38 -17.49
N PRO A 93 -17.97 0.88 -17.62
CA PRO A 93 -19.07 0.44 -16.76
C PRO A 93 -19.29 -1.07 -16.82
N GLY A 94 -19.35 -1.72 -15.66
CA GLY A 94 -19.60 -3.17 -15.55
C GLY A 94 -18.41 -4.07 -15.89
N MET A 95 -17.25 -3.49 -16.24
CA MET A 95 -16.01 -4.24 -16.49
C MET A 95 -15.00 -4.14 -15.33
N VAL A 96 -15.28 -3.28 -14.34
CA VAL A 96 -14.37 -2.99 -13.24
C VAL A 96 -14.73 -3.81 -12.00
N LYS A 97 -13.74 -4.48 -11.42
CA LYS A 97 -13.86 -5.20 -10.16
C LYS A 97 -12.70 -4.85 -9.25
N TYR A 98 -12.99 -4.32 -8.06
CA TYR A 98 -11.99 -4.22 -7.01
C TYR A 98 -11.94 -5.53 -6.22
N ILE A 99 -10.77 -6.15 -6.19
CA ILE A 99 -10.48 -7.38 -5.44
C ILE A 99 -9.82 -6.94 -4.14
N GLU A 100 -10.61 -6.86 -3.08
CA GLU A 100 -10.21 -6.30 -1.79
C GLU A 100 -9.08 -7.11 -1.13
N GLU A 101 -9.12 -8.44 -1.26
CA GLU A 101 -8.12 -9.34 -0.65
C GLU A 101 -6.73 -9.18 -1.26
N ALA A 102 -6.65 -8.82 -2.54
CA ALA A 102 -5.40 -8.64 -3.26
C ALA A 102 -5.02 -7.16 -3.42
N ASN A 103 -5.90 -6.24 -3.02
CA ASN A 103 -5.83 -4.82 -3.35
C ASN A 103 -5.52 -4.58 -4.84
N VAL A 104 -6.35 -5.16 -5.72
CA VAL A 104 -6.20 -5.06 -7.18
C VAL A 104 -7.47 -4.52 -7.82
N VAL A 105 -7.34 -3.62 -8.80
CA VAL A 105 -8.45 -3.26 -9.70
C VAL A 105 -8.33 -4.08 -10.97
N GLN A 106 -9.29 -4.95 -11.23
CA GLN A 106 -9.40 -5.68 -12.48
C GLN A 106 -10.33 -4.93 -13.43
N VAL A 107 -9.88 -4.72 -14.67
CA VAL A 107 -10.67 -4.13 -15.76
C VAL A 107 -10.61 -5.09 -16.94
N GLY A 108 -11.64 -5.93 -17.11
CA GLY A 108 -11.61 -7.04 -18.07
C GLY A 108 -10.43 -7.99 -17.83
N ASN A 109 -9.47 -8.03 -18.75
CA ASN A 109 -8.23 -8.83 -18.65
C ASN A 109 -7.01 -8.04 -18.15
N VAL A 110 -7.17 -6.78 -17.78
CA VAL A 110 -6.10 -5.91 -17.24
C VAL A 110 -6.21 -5.84 -15.72
N LYS A 111 -5.08 -5.87 -15.02
CA LYS A 111 -5.01 -5.68 -13.56
C LYS A 111 -4.19 -4.44 -13.23
N VAL A 112 -4.65 -3.67 -12.26
CA VAL A 112 -3.95 -2.52 -11.70
C VAL A 112 -3.65 -2.80 -10.25
N THR A 113 -2.36 -2.74 -9.91
CA THR A 113 -1.81 -2.96 -8.58
C THR A 113 -1.06 -1.71 -8.13
N THR A 114 -0.61 -1.69 -6.87
CA THR A 114 0.24 -0.57 -6.40
C THR A 114 1.64 -0.56 -7.02
N ALA A 115 2.07 -1.67 -7.64
CA ALA A 115 3.34 -1.77 -8.36
C ALA A 115 3.23 -1.35 -9.83
N GLY A 116 2.01 -1.31 -10.39
CA GLY A 116 1.77 -0.96 -11.78
C GLY A 116 0.64 -1.74 -12.43
N ILE A 117 0.65 -1.76 -13.75
CA ILE A 117 -0.43 -2.32 -14.58
C ILE A 117 0.07 -3.58 -15.28
N GLU A 118 -0.69 -4.66 -15.11
CA GLU A 118 -0.46 -5.95 -15.76
C GLU A 118 -1.50 -6.18 -16.85
N GLY A 119 -1.03 -6.49 -18.06
CA GLY A 119 -1.88 -6.70 -19.24
C GLY A 119 -1.27 -6.06 -20.49
N SER A 120 -1.89 -6.31 -21.64
CA SER A 120 -1.41 -5.80 -22.93
C SER A 120 -2.56 -5.40 -23.85
N GLY A 121 -2.22 -4.69 -24.93
CA GLY A 121 -3.18 -4.24 -25.94
C GLY A 121 -3.85 -2.89 -25.64
N PRO A 122 -4.85 -2.50 -26.45
CA PRO A 122 -5.48 -1.17 -26.38
C PRO A 122 -6.12 -0.87 -25.03
N LEU A 123 -6.74 -1.87 -24.40
CA LEU A 123 -7.35 -1.73 -23.08
C LEU A 123 -6.30 -1.36 -22.01
N ALA A 124 -5.17 -2.09 -21.98
CA ALA A 124 -4.10 -1.83 -21.01
C ALA A 124 -3.52 -0.42 -21.18
N LYS A 125 -3.34 0.03 -22.43
CA LYS A 125 -2.91 1.41 -22.71
C LYS A 125 -3.89 2.44 -22.17
N ARG A 126 -5.19 2.24 -22.41
CA ARG A 126 -6.22 3.19 -21.94
C ARG A 126 -6.36 3.20 -20.42
N VAL A 127 -6.29 2.03 -19.78
CA VAL A 127 -6.26 1.92 -18.31
C VAL A 127 -5.05 2.66 -17.73
N LYS A 128 -3.88 2.55 -18.38
CA LYS A 128 -2.66 3.28 -17.98
C LYS A 128 -2.82 4.79 -18.08
N GLU A 129 -3.33 5.30 -19.20
CA GLU A 129 -3.59 6.73 -19.36
C GLU A 129 -4.50 7.27 -18.24
N LEU A 130 -5.59 6.59 -17.93
CA LEU A 130 -6.53 6.97 -16.87
C LEU A 130 -5.91 6.86 -15.47
N PHE A 131 -5.05 5.88 -15.24
CA PHE A 131 -4.30 5.76 -13.98
C PHE A 131 -3.32 6.91 -13.80
N ASP A 132 -2.55 7.24 -14.84
CA ASP A 132 -1.59 8.35 -14.82
C ASP A 132 -2.32 9.70 -14.61
N GLU A 133 -3.48 9.91 -15.26
CA GLU A 133 -4.37 11.06 -15.04
C GLU A 133 -4.87 11.14 -13.58
N PHE A 134 -5.32 10.02 -13.03
CA PHE A 134 -5.80 9.94 -11.64
C PHE A 134 -4.69 10.30 -10.63
N MET A 135 -3.48 9.78 -10.86
CA MET A 135 -2.32 10.09 -10.01
C MET A 135 -1.89 11.54 -10.11
N THR A 136 -1.92 12.14 -11.30
CA THR A 136 -1.54 13.55 -11.50
C THR A 136 -2.50 14.50 -10.78
N LYS A 137 -3.81 14.21 -10.77
CA LYS A 137 -4.83 15.04 -10.10
C LYS A 137 -4.72 15.04 -8.57
N ARG A 138 -4.05 14.05 -7.97
CA ARG A 138 -3.80 14.02 -6.51
C ARG A 138 -2.53 14.75 -6.09
N LYS A 139 -1.62 15.02 -7.03
CA LYS A 139 -0.37 15.74 -6.78
C LYS A 139 -0.53 17.27 -6.79
N ALA A 140 -1.68 17.76 -7.27
CA ALA A 140 -2.04 19.17 -7.34
C ALA A 140 -3.00 19.54 -6.21
#